data_AF-A0A8S3G9V3-F1
#
_entry.id   AF-A0A8S3G9V3-F1
#
_cell.length_a   1.000
_cell.length_b   1.000
_cell.length_c   1.000
_cell.angle_alpha   90.00
_cell.angle_beta   90.00
_cell.angle_gamma   90.00
#
_symmetry.space_group_name_H-M   'P 1'
#
loop_
_entity.id
_entity.type
_entity.pdbx_description
1 polymer ?
#
loop_
_entity_poly.entity_id
_entity_poly.type
_entity_poly.pdbx_seq_one_letter_code
_entity_poly.pdbx_strand_id
1 'polypeptide(L)'
;CVYANQWNYGHLGPDIWSEYYPLCAGKSQSPINILTACTLYRDIKPFQFISAHATKNYFTVKNNGHTIISIINNAYEQLSIQLRGGGLNGTFDFVNFHLHWGENHKSGSEHQINGIKYAGEIHFVYKNHLTSQMAVLALFMQSYVDHTKIISDNNDQTRDEWQRYFDMTRLLKFENDSVLLDLNVTSLMGENLQDFWRYEGSLTTPPCTEG
;
A
#
# COMPACT_ATOMS: atom_id res chain seq x y z
N CYS A 1 -31.11 7.97 9.64
CA CYS A 1 -30.13 7.27 8.80
C CYS A 1 -28.93 8.19 8.62
N VAL A 2 -27.81 7.90 9.29
CA VAL A 2 -26.59 8.68 9.08
C VAL A 2 -25.96 8.13 7.81
N TYR A 3 -26.11 8.85 6.69
CA TYR A 3 -25.34 8.56 5.49
C TYR A 3 -23.88 8.81 5.87
N ALA A 4 -23.02 7.79 5.79
CA ALA A 4 -21.59 8.04 5.74
C ALA A 4 -21.36 8.94 4.51
N ASN A 5 -20.91 10.17 4.71
CA ASN A 5 -20.77 11.14 3.64
C ASN A 5 -19.80 10.57 2.59
N GLN A 6 -20.29 10.26 1.39
CA GLN A 6 -19.47 9.66 0.34
C GLN A 6 -18.32 10.61 -0.04
N TRP A 7 -17.08 10.11 -0.15
CA TRP A 7 -15.92 10.87 -0.60
C TRP A 7 -15.46 10.36 -1.96
N ASN A 8 -14.67 11.13 -2.71
CA ASN A 8 -13.98 10.66 -3.91
C ASN A 8 -12.70 11.47 -4.15
N TYR A 9 -12.00 11.24 -5.27
CA TYR A 9 -10.82 12.02 -5.68
C TYR A 9 -11.16 13.14 -6.69
N GLY A 10 -12.44 13.36 -6.98
CA GLY A 10 -12.94 14.38 -7.90
C GLY A 10 -13.63 15.53 -7.18
N HIS A 11 -14.93 15.71 -7.42
CA HIS A 11 -15.71 16.84 -6.87
C HIS A 11 -15.89 16.81 -5.35
N LEU A 12 -15.82 15.64 -4.70
CA LEU A 12 -15.73 15.51 -3.23
C LEU A 12 -14.31 15.11 -2.83
N GLY A 13 -13.35 15.83 -3.42
CA GLY A 13 -11.92 15.58 -3.37
C GLY A 13 -11.24 15.96 -2.05
N PRO A 14 -9.92 15.68 -1.94
CA PRO A 14 -9.13 15.93 -0.74
C PRO A 14 -9.27 17.34 -0.15
N ASP A 15 -9.41 18.37 -1.01
CA ASP A 15 -9.53 19.77 -0.59
C ASP A 15 -10.74 20.04 0.32
N ILE A 16 -11.79 19.23 0.23
CA ILE A 16 -13.02 19.38 1.03
C ILE A 16 -13.28 18.23 1.99
N TRP A 17 -12.40 17.21 2.05
CA TRP A 17 -12.61 16.07 2.94
C TRP A 17 -12.76 16.51 4.39
N SER A 18 -12.00 17.52 4.83
CA SER A 18 -12.05 18.04 6.20
C SER A 18 -13.41 18.61 6.61
N GLU A 19 -14.26 19.04 5.67
CA GLU A 19 -15.61 19.52 5.96
C GLU A 19 -16.53 18.40 6.49
N TYR A 20 -16.30 17.16 6.03
CA TYR A 20 -17.12 15.99 6.36
C TYR A 20 -16.39 14.99 7.27
N TYR A 21 -15.06 15.03 7.25
CA TYR A 21 -14.14 14.18 8.00
C TYR A 21 -13.12 15.07 8.72
N PRO A 22 -13.46 15.65 9.88
CA PRO A 22 -12.64 16.67 10.53
C PRO A 22 -11.19 16.27 10.82
N LEU A 23 -10.94 14.96 10.99
CA LEU A 23 -9.60 14.42 11.17
C LEU A 23 -8.68 14.62 9.96
N CYS A 24 -9.24 14.83 8.75
CA CYS A 24 -8.45 15.16 7.55
C CYS A 24 -7.83 16.57 7.61
N ALA A 25 -8.18 17.40 8.59
CA ALA A 25 -7.49 18.66 8.91
C ALA A 25 -6.47 18.52 10.06
N GLY A 26 -6.06 17.28 10.36
CA GLY A 26 -5.06 16.99 11.38
C GLY A 26 -3.68 17.58 11.09
N LYS A 27 -2.75 17.46 12.04
CA LYS A 27 -1.42 18.09 11.98
C LYS A 27 -0.32 17.15 11.47
N SER A 28 -0.58 15.86 11.45
CA SER A 28 0.32 14.78 11.07
C SER A 28 -0.30 13.98 9.92
N GLN A 29 -0.82 14.67 8.91
CA GLN A 29 -1.46 14.03 7.76
C GLN A 29 -0.42 13.44 6.80
N SER A 30 -0.81 12.31 6.21
CA SER A 30 -0.13 11.67 5.09
C SER A 30 -0.91 11.90 3.79
N PRO A 31 -0.27 11.84 2.61
CA PRO A 31 1.16 11.59 2.39
C PRO A 31 2.04 12.83 2.62
N ILE A 32 3.36 12.64 2.62
CA ILE A 32 4.35 13.72 2.68
C ILE A 32 5.38 13.66 1.55
N ASN A 33 6.06 14.79 1.32
CA ASN A 33 7.29 14.83 0.55
C ASN A 33 8.49 14.56 1.46
N ILE A 34 9.18 13.44 1.24
CA ILE A 34 10.38 13.06 1.96
C ILE A 34 11.56 13.85 1.39
N LEU A 35 11.97 14.88 2.10
CA LEU A 35 13.18 15.63 1.81
C LEU A 35 14.39 14.89 2.39
N THR A 36 15.15 14.17 1.56
CA THR A 36 16.21 13.27 2.04
C THR A 36 17.27 13.99 2.86
N ALA A 37 17.57 15.25 2.53
CA ALA A 37 18.48 16.11 3.29
C ALA A 37 18.00 16.45 4.72
N CYS A 38 16.69 16.32 4.99
CA CYS A 38 16.10 16.57 6.31
C CYS A 38 15.86 15.27 7.10
N THR A 39 16.27 14.12 6.56
CA THR A 39 16.09 12.82 7.23
C THR A 39 17.21 12.54 8.23
N LEU A 40 16.87 11.83 9.31
CA LEU A 40 17.84 11.39 10.30
C LEU A 40 18.10 9.91 10.14
N TYR A 41 19.36 9.54 9.91
CA TYR A 41 19.76 8.14 9.93
C TYR A 41 19.58 7.57 11.35
N ARG A 42 19.01 6.38 11.40
CA ARG A 42 18.83 5.58 12.61
C ARG A 42 19.11 4.13 12.24
N ASP A 43 19.92 3.46 13.06
CA ASP A 43 20.12 2.03 12.97
C ASP A 43 18.91 1.32 13.60
N ILE A 44 17.90 1.06 12.77
CA ILE A 44 16.64 0.43 13.15
C ILE A 44 16.65 -1.00 12.62
N LYS A 45 16.23 -1.95 13.45
CA LYS A 45 16.08 -3.34 13.01
C LYS A 45 15.19 -3.41 11.76
N PRO A 46 15.58 -4.18 10.73
CA PRO A 46 14.80 -4.30 9.51
C PRO A 46 13.41 -4.88 9.78
N PHE A 47 12.51 -4.71 8.83
CA PHE A 47 11.21 -5.37 8.89
C PHE A 47 11.37 -6.90 8.84
N GLN A 48 10.51 -7.58 9.58
CA GLN A 48 10.41 -9.03 9.60
C GLN A 48 9.00 -9.43 9.19
N PHE A 49 8.91 -10.11 8.05
CA PHE A 49 7.68 -10.67 7.54
C PHE A 49 7.53 -12.10 8.04
N ILE A 50 6.38 -12.39 8.64
CA ILE A 50 6.05 -13.69 9.18
C ILE A 50 4.80 -14.15 8.47
N SER A 51 4.89 -15.25 7.71
CA SER A 51 3.73 -15.89 7.10
C SER A 51 3.77 -17.39 7.36
N ALA A 52 2.64 -17.95 7.80
CA ALA A 52 2.48 -19.39 7.96
C ALA A 52 2.49 -20.14 6.62
N HIS A 53 2.10 -19.45 5.53
CA HIS A 53 1.99 -19.99 4.17
C HIS A 53 2.56 -18.98 3.17
N ALA A 54 3.88 -18.83 3.16
CA ALA A 54 4.57 -17.78 2.42
C ALA A 54 4.30 -17.76 0.90
N THR A 55 4.03 -18.93 0.29
CA THR A 55 4.07 -19.12 -1.16
C THR A 55 2.72 -19.17 -1.87
N LYS A 56 1.61 -19.35 -1.15
CA LYS A 56 0.27 -19.40 -1.77
C LYS A 56 -0.80 -18.87 -0.81
N ASN A 57 -1.21 -17.62 -1.01
CA ASN A 57 -2.21 -16.95 -0.18
C ASN A 57 -3.39 -16.54 -1.07
N TYR A 58 -4.61 -16.91 -0.71
CA TYR A 58 -5.79 -16.51 -1.50
C TYR A 58 -6.26 -15.12 -1.12
N PHE A 59 -6.39 -14.25 -2.12
CA PHE A 59 -6.90 -12.89 -1.99
C PHE A 59 -8.18 -12.71 -2.79
N THR A 60 -9.15 -12.03 -2.18
CA THR A 60 -10.21 -11.36 -2.93
C THR A 60 -9.68 -10.00 -3.34
N VAL A 61 -9.39 -9.86 -4.64
CA VAL A 61 -8.95 -8.61 -5.26
C VAL A 61 -10.18 -7.93 -5.84
N LYS A 62 -10.45 -6.68 -5.44
CA LYS A 62 -11.70 -5.98 -5.76
C LYS A 62 -11.43 -4.54 -6.17
N ASN A 63 -12.15 -4.06 -7.18
CA ASN A 63 -12.30 -2.64 -7.43
C ASN A 63 -13.38 -2.07 -6.48
N ASN A 64 -12.98 -1.21 -5.54
CA ASN A 64 -13.92 -0.61 -4.58
C ASN A 64 -14.41 0.78 -4.99
N GLY A 65 -14.15 1.21 -6.23
CA GLY A 65 -14.51 2.54 -6.75
C GLY A 65 -13.46 3.62 -6.45
N HIS A 66 -12.51 3.35 -5.56
CA HIS A 66 -11.43 4.27 -5.19
C HIS A 66 -10.03 3.69 -5.48
N THR A 67 -9.87 2.38 -5.36
CA THR A 67 -8.62 1.65 -5.58
C THR A 67 -8.92 0.19 -5.98
N ILE A 68 -7.88 -0.52 -6.39
CA ILE A 68 -7.89 -1.99 -6.37
C ILE A 68 -7.37 -2.43 -5.00
N ILE A 69 -8.24 -3.03 -4.20
CA ILE A 69 -7.93 -3.53 -2.86
C ILE A 69 -7.87 -5.06 -2.84
N SER A 70 -6.87 -5.59 -2.16
CA SER A 70 -6.64 -7.02 -1.98
C SER A 70 -6.75 -7.40 -0.52
N ILE A 71 -7.70 -8.26 -0.20
CA ILE A 71 -8.01 -8.72 1.16
C ILE A 71 -7.82 -10.23 1.21
N ILE A 72 -7.19 -10.72 2.28
CA ILE A 72 -7.04 -12.17 2.52
C ILE A 72 -8.43 -12.83 2.51
N ASN A 73 -8.57 -13.89 1.73
CA ASN A 73 -9.78 -14.70 1.69
C ASN A 73 -9.67 -15.89 2.66
N ASN A 74 -10.21 -15.69 3.86
CA ASN A 74 -10.18 -16.67 4.95
C ASN A 74 -11.05 -17.92 4.70
N ALA A 75 -11.85 -17.97 3.63
CA ALA A 75 -12.65 -19.15 3.31
C ALA A 75 -11.80 -20.31 2.78
N TYR A 76 -10.62 -20.00 2.24
CA TYR A 76 -9.71 -21.01 1.68
C TYR A 76 -8.64 -21.41 2.69
N GLU A 77 -8.10 -20.48 3.48
CA GLU A 77 -7.09 -20.74 4.52
C GLU A 77 -7.15 -19.68 5.64
N GLN A 78 -6.93 -20.08 6.91
CA GLN A 78 -6.68 -19.12 7.99
C GLN A 78 -5.23 -18.61 7.87
N LEU A 79 -5.04 -17.58 7.07
CA LEU A 79 -3.74 -16.98 6.82
C LEU A 79 -3.43 -15.94 7.89
N SER A 80 -2.27 -16.08 8.53
CA SER A 80 -1.68 -15.02 9.36
C SER A 80 -0.44 -14.49 8.65
N ILE A 81 -0.53 -13.26 8.13
CA ILE A 81 0.62 -12.50 7.63
C ILE A 81 0.88 -11.40 8.66
N GLN A 82 2.09 -11.36 9.21
CA GLN A 82 2.44 -10.43 10.27
C GLN A 82 3.71 -9.65 9.93
N LEU A 83 3.78 -8.44 10.46
CA LEU A 83 4.91 -7.53 10.37
C LEU A 83 5.44 -7.22 11.78
N ARG A 84 6.77 -7.27 11.91
CA ARG A 84 7.53 -6.82 13.09
C ARG A 84 8.75 -6.02 12.63
N GLY A 85 9.45 -5.40 13.58
CA GLY A 85 10.66 -4.63 13.28
C GLY A 85 10.33 -3.28 12.64
N GLY A 86 11.29 -2.69 11.92
CA GLY A 86 11.13 -1.37 11.29
C GLY A 86 10.84 -0.23 12.27
N GLY A 87 11.15 -0.42 13.56
CA GLY A 87 10.83 0.54 14.62
C GLY A 87 9.39 0.45 15.15
N LEU A 88 8.62 -0.55 14.71
CA LEU A 88 7.29 -0.84 15.26
C LEU A 88 7.39 -1.52 16.64
N ASN A 89 6.47 -1.16 17.53
CA ASN A 89 6.35 -1.79 18.84
C ASN A 89 5.27 -2.88 18.82
N GLY A 90 5.71 -4.15 18.78
CA GLY A 90 4.82 -5.31 18.78
C GLY A 90 4.69 -5.98 17.43
N THR A 91 3.59 -6.72 17.26
CA THR A 91 3.27 -7.47 16.04
C THR A 91 2.05 -6.86 15.40
N PHE A 92 2.11 -6.64 14.09
CA PHE A 92 1.02 -6.07 13.32
C PHE A 92 0.55 -7.09 12.30
N ASP A 93 -0.73 -7.41 12.33
CA ASP A 93 -1.35 -8.37 11.42
C ASP A 93 -1.81 -7.66 10.15
N PHE A 94 -1.59 -8.30 9.01
CA PHE A 94 -1.97 -7.78 7.71
C PHE A 94 -3.49 -7.62 7.60
N VAL A 95 -3.93 -6.51 7.04
CA VAL A 95 -5.34 -6.18 6.83
C VAL A 95 -5.70 -6.26 5.35
N ASN A 96 -4.99 -5.49 4.53
CA ASN A 96 -5.16 -5.44 3.08
C ASN A 96 -3.92 -4.80 2.45
N PHE A 97 -3.80 -4.91 1.14
CA PHE A 97 -3.00 -3.97 0.37
C PHE A 97 -3.84 -3.34 -0.74
N HIS A 98 -3.47 -2.14 -1.14
CA HIS A 98 -4.16 -1.42 -2.20
C HIS A 98 -3.20 -0.51 -2.94
N LEU A 99 -3.64 0.02 -4.07
CA LEU A 99 -2.80 0.77 -5.00
C LEU A 99 -3.29 2.20 -5.18
N HIS A 100 -2.34 3.11 -5.32
CA HIS A 100 -2.55 4.47 -5.80
C HIS A 100 -1.77 4.62 -7.11
N TRP A 101 -2.41 5.17 -8.14
CA TRP A 101 -1.76 5.33 -9.44
C TRP A 101 -2.30 6.56 -10.16
N GLY A 102 -1.52 7.02 -11.13
CA GLY A 102 -1.82 8.19 -11.93
C GLY A 102 -2.31 7.83 -13.32
N GLU A 103 -2.73 8.84 -14.08
CA GLU A 103 -3.03 8.69 -15.51
C GLU A 103 -1.77 8.37 -16.33
N ASN A 104 -0.59 8.77 -15.82
CA ASN A 104 0.69 8.55 -16.49
C ASN A 104 1.78 8.08 -15.52
N HIS A 105 2.88 7.65 -16.12
CA HIS A 105 4.03 7.07 -15.42
C HIS A 105 4.84 8.04 -14.55
N LYS A 106 4.54 9.33 -14.54
CA LYS A 106 5.31 10.37 -13.85
C LYS A 106 4.64 10.89 -12.57
N SER A 107 3.35 10.59 -12.37
CA SER A 107 2.60 11.18 -11.26
C SER A 107 1.40 10.33 -10.86
N GLY A 108 1.65 9.32 -10.04
CA GLY A 108 0.63 8.47 -9.44
C GLY A 108 0.86 8.12 -7.97
N SER A 109 2.09 8.27 -7.46
CA SER A 109 2.35 8.08 -6.04
C SER A 109 1.70 9.17 -5.19
N GLU A 110 1.33 8.79 -3.97
CA GLU A 110 0.85 9.72 -2.96
C GLU A 110 2.05 10.47 -2.36
N HIS A 111 3.06 9.73 -1.90
CA HIS A 111 4.33 10.26 -1.40
C HIS A 111 5.22 10.78 -2.54
N GLN A 112 6.19 11.61 -2.13
CA GLN A 112 7.24 12.14 -2.99
C GLN A 112 8.60 11.96 -2.32
N ILE A 113 9.65 11.83 -3.13
CA ILE A 113 11.04 11.91 -2.66
C ILE A 113 11.68 13.13 -3.31
N ASN A 114 12.10 14.12 -2.52
CA ASN A 114 12.66 15.38 -3.00
C ASN A 114 11.81 16.08 -4.08
N GLY A 115 10.48 16.01 -3.93
CA GLY A 115 9.51 16.59 -4.87
C GLY A 115 9.21 15.72 -6.10
N ILE A 116 9.79 14.52 -6.21
CA ILE A 116 9.56 13.60 -7.32
C ILE A 116 8.46 12.61 -6.97
N LYS A 117 7.45 12.52 -7.84
CA LYS A 117 6.43 11.47 -7.83
C LYS A 117 6.83 10.29 -8.71
N TYR A 118 6.27 9.13 -8.39
CA TYR A 118 6.45 7.87 -9.11
C TYR A 118 5.15 7.49 -9.85
N ALA A 119 5.20 6.43 -10.68
CA ALA A 119 4.06 6.01 -11.49
C ALA A 119 2.85 5.56 -10.66
N GLY A 120 3.12 5.10 -9.43
CA GLY A 120 2.12 4.80 -8.42
C GLY A 120 2.76 4.39 -7.12
N GLU A 121 1.95 3.92 -6.19
CA GLU A 121 2.35 3.53 -4.85
C GLU A 121 1.45 2.40 -4.34
N ILE A 122 2.04 1.44 -3.66
CA ILE A 122 1.32 0.29 -3.08
C ILE A 122 1.37 0.43 -1.57
N HIS A 123 0.22 0.38 -0.92
CA HIS A 123 0.10 0.43 0.52
C HIS A 123 -0.21 -0.95 1.07
N PHE A 124 0.68 -1.51 1.87
CA PHE A 124 0.42 -2.69 2.70
C PHE A 124 0.00 -2.23 4.09
N VAL A 125 -1.24 -2.54 4.46
CA VAL A 125 -1.87 -2.07 5.69
C VAL A 125 -1.83 -3.18 6.73
N TYR A 126 -1.30 -2.86 7.92
CA TYR A 126 -1.24 -3.76 9.06
C TYR A 126 -1.88 -3.11 10.29
N LYS A 127 -2.35 -3.95 11.22
CA LYS A 127 -2.96 -3.52 12.48
C LYS A 127 -2.42 -4.33 13.65
N ASN A 128 -2.01 -3.65 14.72
CA ASN A 128 -1.70 -4.29 15.99
C ASN A 128 -3.02 -4.64 16.70
N HIS A 129 -3.29 -5.93 16.93
CA HIS A 129 -4.55 -6.36 17.54
C HIS A 129 -4.70 -5.95 19.01
N LEU A 130 -3.61 -5.69 19.72
CA LEU A 130 -3.64 -5.31 21.14
C LEU A 130 -3.88 -3.81 21.32
N THR A 131 -3.23 -2.99 20.50
CA THR A 131 -3.29 -1.51 20.63
C THR A 131 -4.22 -0.85 19.63
N SER A 132 -4.70 -1.59 18.62
CA SER A 132 -5.38 -1.07 17.43
C SER A 132 -4.57 -0.07 16.59
N GLN A 133 -3.27 0.10 16.87
CA GLN A 133 -2.38 0.93 16.06
C GLN A 133 -2.27 0.37 14.65
N MET A 134 -2.22 1.26 13.66
CA MET A 134 -2.04 0.91 12.25
C MET A 134 -0.59 1.12 11.84
N ALA A 135 -0.11 0.33 10.90
CA ALA A 135 1.14 0.58 10.20
C ALA A 135 0.91 0.41 8.71
N VAL A 136 1.38 1.37 7.90
CA VAL A 136 1.31 1.30 6.44
C VAL A 136 2.72 1.25 5.89
N LEU A 137 3.03 0.19 5.16
CA LEU A 137 4.27 0.09 4.39
C LEU A 137 3.95 0.49 2.95
N ALA A 138 4.53 1.60 2.51
CA ALA A 138 4.35 2.15 1.18
C ALA A 138 5.53 1.78 0.26
N LEU A 139 5.25 1.21 -0.90
CA LEU A 139 6.23 0.89 -1.94
C LEU A 139 5.97 1.71 -3.20
N PHE A 140 6.99 2.42 -3.69
CA PHE A 140 6.87 3.17 -4.94
C PHE A 140 6.89 2.23 -6.15
N MET A 141 5.97 2.46 -7.10
CA MET A 141 5.96 1.79 -8.40
C MET A 141 6.69 2.64 -9.43
N GLN A 142 7.73 2.10 -10.03
CA GLN A 142 8.41 2.72 -11.16
C GLN A 142 7.99 2.06 -12.46
N SER A 143 7.56 2.86 -13.45
CA SER A 143 7.38 2.32 -14.80
C SER A 143 8.75 2.06 -15.40
N TYR A 144 9.01 0.85 -15.87
CA TYR A 144 10.19 0.60 -16.68
C TYR A 144 9.88 0.89 -18.15
N VAL A 145 10.32 2.06 -18.64
CA VAL A 145 10.30 2.39 -20.08
C VAL A 145 11.73 2.67 -20.51
N ASP A 146 12.59 1.65 -20.47
CA ASP A 146 13.87 1.69 -21.16
C ASP A 146 13.83 0.66 -22.30
N HIS A 147 13.64 1.15 -23.53
CA HIS A 147 13.68 0.31 -24.73
C HIS A 147 15.10 -0.21 -25.06
N THR A 148 16.12 0.19 -24.30
CA THR A 148 17.54 -0.13 -24.56
C THR A 148 18.17 -1.08 -23.54
N LYS A 149 17.53 -1.27 -22.38
CA LYS A 149 17.89 -2.31 -21.41
C LYS A 149 16.74 -3.28 -21.25
N ILE A 150 16.80 -4.39 -21.96
CA ILE A 150 16.09 -5.58 -21.50
C ILE A 150 16.82 -5.98 -20.21
N ILE A 151 16.27 -5.62 -19.05
CA ILE A 151 16.66 -6.27 -17.80
C ILE A 151 16.12 -7.69 -17.91
N SER A 152 16.89 -8.55 -18.55
CA SER A 152 16.70 -9.99 -18.57
C SER A 152 17.15 -10.58 -17.24
N ASP A 153 16.65 -10.06 -16.12
CA ASP A 153 16.58 -10.88 -14.92
C ASP A 153 15.38 -11.78 -15.13
N ASN A 154 15.62 -12.91 -15.78
CA ASN A 154 14.63 -13.94 -16.06
C ASN A 154 14.15 -14.67 -14.78
N ASN A 155 14.58 -14.22 -13.59
CA ASN A 155 14.30 -14.84 -12.29
C ASN A 155 13.84 -13.83 -11.21
N ASP A 156 13.32 -12.66 -11.59
CA ASP A 156 12.72 -11.74 -10.60
C ASP A 156 11.29 -12.19 -10.24
N GLN A 157 11.19 -13.02 -9.20
CA GLN A 157 9.91 -13.50 -8.67
C GLN A 157 8.99 -12.36 -8.24
N THR A 158 9.54 -11.23 -7.77
CA THR A 158 8.75 -10.05 -7.37
C THR A 158 8.07 -9.46 -8.59
N ARG A 159 8.84 -9.22 -9.65
CA ARG A 159 8.31 -8.69 -10.92
C ARG A 159 7.25 -9.63 -11.51
N ASP A 160 7.54 -10.93 -11.57
CA ASP A 160 6.65 -11.89 -12.22
C ASP A 160 5.33 -12.02 -11.44
N GLU A 161 5.38 -11.98 -10.10
CA GLU A 161 4.19 -12.01 -9.24
C GLU A 161 3.34 -10.73 -9.40
N TRP A 162 3.97 -9.55 -9.43
CA TRP A 162 3.29 -8.29 -9.72
C TRP A 162 2.69 -8.25 -11.12
N GLN A 163 3.39 -8.78 -12.13
CA GLN A 163 2.87 -8.86 -13.50
C GLN A 163 1.60 -9.70 -13.56
N ARG A 164 1.61 -10.88 -12.94
CA ARG A 164 0.44 -11.75 -12.80
C ARG A 164 -0.71 -11.04 -12.09
N TYR A 165 -0.42 -10.30 -11.01
CA TYR A 165 -1.41 -9.47 -10.32
C TYR A 165 -2.04 -8.44 -11.28
N PHE A 166 -1.21 -7.65 -11.98
CA PHE A 166 -1.68 -6.59 -12.87
C PHE A 166 -2.47 -7.11 -14.07
N ASP A 167 -2.10 -8.28 -14.62
CA ASP A 167 -2.84 -8.90 -15.72
C ASP A 167 -4.27 -9.26 -15.31
N MET A 168 -4.46 -9.73 -14.08
CA MET A 168 -5.78 -10.03 -13.54
C MET A 168 -6.56 -8.76 -13.19
N THR A 169 -5.91 -7.70 -12.68
CA THR A 169 -6.61 -6.46 -12.33
C THR A 169 -7.16 -5.71 -13.54
N ARG A 170 -6.67 -5.98 -14.76
CA ARG A 170 -7.25 -5.44 -16.01
C ARG A 170 -8.71 -5.84 -16.24
N LEU A 171 -9.16 -6.91 -15.57
CA LEU A 171 -10.55 -7.38 -15.63
C LEU A 171 -11.47 -6.59 -14.69
N LEU A 172 -10.92 -5.86 -13.72
CA LEU A 172 -11.68 -5.18 -12.65
C LEU A 172 -12.05 -3.74 -13.03
N LYS A 173 -12.80 -3.58 -14.12
CA LYS A 173 -13.05 -2.28 -14.75
C LYS A 173 -14.06 -1.42 -14.01
N PHE A 174 -15.03 -2.05 -13.36
CA PHE A 174 -16.15 -1.39 -12.72
C PHE A 174 -16.10 -1.57 -11.22
N GLU A 175 -16.71 -0.62 -10.50
CA GLU A 175 -16.89 -0.73 -9.07
C GLU A 175 -17.63 -2.04 -8.72
N ASN A 176 -17.12 -2.74 -7.71
CA ASN A 176 -17.56 -4.06 -7.26
C ASN A 176 -17.14 -5.26 -8.11
N ASP A 177 -16.42 -5.07 -9.22
CA ASP A 177 -15.73 -6.18 -9.87
C ASP A 177 -14.73 -6.80 -8.89
N SER A 178 -14.67 -8.13 -8.88
CA SER A 178 -13.72 -8.86 -8.04
C SER A 178 -13.23 -10.14 -8.69
N VAL A 179 -12.04 -10.58 -8.28
CA VAL A 179 -11.44 -11.85 -8.69
C VAL A 179 -10.76 -12.49 -7.48
N LEU A 180 -10.76 -13.83 -7.45
CA LEU A 180 -9.97 -14.59 -6.51
C LEU A 180 -8.60 -14.88 -7.12
N LEU A 181 -7.53 -14.53 -6.41
CA LEU A 181 -6.17 -14.74 -6.88
C LEU A 181 -5.32 -15.36 -5.77
N ASP A 182 -4.59 -16.42 -6.06
CA ASP A 182 -3.51 -16.87 -5.19
C ASP A 182 -2.26 -16.03 -5.43
N LEU A 183 -1.68 -15.50 -4.36
CA LEU A 183 -0.51 -14.63 -4.41
C LEU A 183 0.60 -15.12 -3.48
N ASN A 184 1.83 -14.99 -3.94
CA ASN A 184 3.01 -15.11 -3.11
C ASN A 184 3.33 -13.74 -2.49
N VAL A 185 2.83 -13.51 -1.28
CA VAL A 185 2.99 -12.21 -0.60
C VAL A 185 4.46 -11.91 -0.30
N THR A 186 5.27 -12.94 -0.05
CA THR A 186 6.71 -12.75 0.19
C THR A 186 7.39 -12.20 -1.06
N SER A 187 7.04 -12.72 -2.24
CA SER A 187 7.51 -12.18 -3.52
C SER A 187 6.96 -10.78 -3.76
N LEU A 188 5.70 -10.48 -3.45
CA LEU A 188 5.14 -9.14 -3.62
C LEU A 188 5.85 -8.06 -2.78
N MET A 189 6.30 -8.39 -1.56
CA MET A 189 7.01 -7.44 -0.70
C MET A 189 8.42 -7.10 -1.19
N GLY A 190 9.02 -7.96 -2.00
CA GLY A 190 10.39 -7.83 -2.48
C GLY A 190 11.45 -8.12 -1.41
N GLU A 191 12.72 -8.11 -1.82
CA GLU A 191 13.85 -8.53 -0.99
C GLU A 191 14.50 -7.39 -0.18
N ASN A 192 14.34 -6.13 -0.60
CA ASN A 192 14.98 -4.98 0.06
C ASN A 192 14.00 -4.22 0.98
N LEU A 193 13.92 -4.67 2.22
CA LEU A 193 13.16 -4.04 3.30
C LEU A 193 14.09 -3.52 4.41
N GLN A 194 15.38 -3.35 4.09
CA GLN A 194 16.40 -2.90 5.02
C GLN A 194 16.55 -1.38 5.01
N ASP A 195 16.43 -0.76 3.83
CA ASP A 195 16.48 0.69 3.66
C ASP A 195 15.07 1.25 3.51
N PHE A 196 14.64 2.08 4.45
CA PHE A 196 13.33 2.71 4.43
C PHE A 196 13.34 4.05 5.18
N TRP A 197 12.37 4.90 4.86
CA TRP A 197 12.01 6.05 5.68
C TRP A 197 10.82 5.69 6.58
N ARG A 198 10.82 6.24 7.79
CA ARG A 198 9.72 6.07 8.75
C ARG A 198 9.33 7.42 9.33
N TYR A 199 8.02 7.62 9.47
CA TYR A 199 7.43 8.76 10.18
C TYR A 199 6.07 8.34 10.77
N GLU A 200 5.55 9.12 11.70
CA GLU A 200 4.18 8.99 12.23
C GLU A 200 3.25 9.88 11.40
N GLY A 201 2.12 9.35 10.95
CA GLY A 201 1.28 9.99 9.95
C GLY A 201 -0.20 9.65 10.11
N SER A 202 -0.92 9.62 8.99
CA SER A 202 -2.35 9.29 8.94
C SER A 202 -2.68 8.27 7.85
N LEU A 203 -3.93 7.79 7.86
CA LEU A 203 -4.52 7.24 6.63
C LEU A 203 -4.60 8.35 5.57
N THR A 204 -4.34 8.01 4.30
CA THR A 204 -4.37 8.95 3.17
C THR A 204 -5.75 9.10 2.54
N THR A 205 -6.75 8.41 3.11
CA THR A 205 -8.16 8.52 2.73
C THR A 205 -9.02 8.70 3.98
N PRO A 206 -10.24 9.25 3.85
CA PRO A 206 -11.15 9.39 4.97
C PRO A 206 -11.37 8.07 5.73
N PRO A 207 -11.33 8.10 7.07
CA PRO A 207 -11.43 9.29 7.92
C PRO A 207 -10.10 9.96 8.27
N CYS A 208 -8.99 9.69 7.57
CA CYS A 208 -7.70 10.35 7.77
C CYS A 208 -7.15 10.27 9.21
N THR A 209 -7.40 9.16 9.90
CA THR A 209 -6.99 8.95 11.29
C THR A 209 -5.47 9.00 11.42
N GLU A 210 -4.99 9.78 12.40
CA GLU A 210 -3.56 9.92 12.76
C GLU A 210 -3.17 8.89 13.84
N GLY A 211 -1.95 8.32 13.77
CA GLY A 211 -1.40 7.43 14.81
C GLY A 211 -0.29 6.47 14.36
#